data_AF-A0A0L8KUN9-F1
#
_entry.id   AF-A0A0L8KUN9-F1
#
_cell.length_a   1.000
_cell.length_b   1.000
_cell.length_c   1.000
_cell.angle_alpha   90.00
_cell.angle_beta   90.00
_cell.angle_gamma   90.00
#
_symmetry.space_group_name_H-M   'P 1'
#
loop_
_entity.id
_entity.type
_entity.pdbx_description
1 polymer ?
#
loop_
_entity_poly.entity_id
_entity_poly.type
_entity_poly.pdbx_seq_one_letter_code
_entity_poly.pdbx_strand_id
1 'polypeptide(L)'
;IDNGRTYLREMVFGDPEEPRHGAALAIVAQTEETVAAVLRRDERVTEGDAATLAHIVSAVMFLSMAASVNLALSVEEIVQDIRRQVDVLLPR
;
A
#
# COMPACT_ATOMS: atom_id res chain seq x y z
N ILE A 1 18.93 -3.74 -5.04
CA ILE A 1 17.64 -3.35 -4.42
C ILE A 1 17.02 -2.15 -5.16
N ASP A 2 17.80 -1.30 -5.85
CA ASP A 2 17.27 -0.10 -6.55
C ASP A 2 16.18 -0.35 -7.59
N ASN A 3 16.29 -1.40 -8.41
CA ASN A 3 15.32 -1.64 -9.50
C ASN A 3 13.87 -1.80 -9.00
N GLY A 4 13.66 -2.38 -7.80
CA GLY A 4 12.33 -2.53 -7.23
C GLY A 4 11.71 -1.19 -6.81
N ARG A 5 12.51 -0.27 -6.28
CA ARG A 5 12.03 1.06 -5.86
C ARG A 5 11.73 1.96 -7.05
N THR A 6 12.55 1.88 -8.10
CA THR A 6 12.27 2.54 -9.38
C THR A 6 10.96 2.06 -9.96
N TYR A 7 10.74 0.73 -9.99
CA TYR A 7 9.48 0.16 -10.45
C TYR A 7 8.26 0.67 -9.65
N LEU A 8 8.35 0.74 -8.32
CA LEU A 8 7.28 1.28 -7.49
C LEU A 8 6.99 2.76 -7.75
N ARG A 9 7.99 3.55 -8.15
CA ARG A 9 7.76 4.96 -8.55
C ARG A 9 7.08 5.05 -9.90
N GLU A 10 7.49 4.25 -10.88
CA GLU A 10 6.83 4.20 -12.19
C GLU A 10 5.37 3.69 -12.08
N MET A 11 5.07 2.83 -11.10
CA MET A 11 3.69 2.42 -10.82
C MET A 11 2.79 3.55 -10.31
N VAL A 12 3.33 4.56 -9.63
CA VAL A 12 2.52 5.64 -9.02
C VAL A 12 2.58 6.93 -9.85
N PHE A 13 3.72 7.20 -10.48
CA PHE A 13 4.01 8.47 -11.18
C PHE A 13 4.43 8.28 -12.64
N GLY A 14 4.52 7.04 -13.13
CA GLY A 14 4.92 6.73 -14.51
C GLY A 14 3.77 6.88 -15.50
N ASP A 15 4.04 6.51 -16.75
CA ASP A 15 3.10 6.64 -17.86
C ASP A 15 1.92 5.64 -17.73
N PRO A 16 0.66 6.10 -17.61
CA PRO A 16 -0.50 5.21 -17.52
C PRO A 16 -0.77 4.43 -18.81
N GLU A 17 -0.25 4.85 -19.97
CA GLU A 17 -0.40 4.15 -21.24
C GLU A 17 0.63 3.00 -21.40
N GLU A 18 1.59 2.87 -20.48
CA GLU A 18 2.55 1.77 -20.54
C GLU A 18 1.82 0.43 -20.28
N PRO A 19 1.94 -0.57 -21.18
CA PRO A 19 1.17 -1.82 -21.08
C PRO A 19 1.37 -2.60 -19.78
N ARG A 20 2.52 -2.41 -19.12
CA ARG A 20 2.86 -3.06 -17.84
C ARG A 20 2.30 -2.31 -16.63
N HIS A 21 1.95 -1.04 -16.78
CA HIS A 21 1.39 -0.22 -15.72
C HIS A 21 -0.02 -0.70 -15.33
N GLY A 22 -0.89 -0.95 -16.31
CA GLY A 22 -2.24 -1.47 -16.07
C GLY A 22 -2.27 -2.83 -15.38
N ALA A 23 -1.39 -3.75 -15.75
CA ALA A 23 -1.27 -5.06 -15.08
C ALA A 23 -0.79 -4.92 -13.63
N ALA A 24 0.13 -3.98 -13.38
CA ALA A 24 0.63 -3.70 -12.04
C ALA A 24 -0.47 -3.08 -11.15
N LEU A 25 -1.26 -2.15 -11.68
CA LEU A 25 -2.41 -1.58 -10.98
C LEU A 25 -3.48 -2.63 -10.65
N ALA A 26 -3.71 -3.60 -11.55
CA ALA A 26 -4.63 -4.70 -11.27
C ALA A 26 -4.19 -5.56 -10.08
N ILE A 27 -2.88 -5.80 -9.92
CA ILE A 27 -2.33 -6.51 -8.76
C ILE A 27 -2.52 -5.69 -7.47
N VAL A 28 -2.35 -4.37 -7.54
CA VAL A 28 -2.61 -3.48 -6.41
C VAL A 28 -4.08 -3.51 -6.01
N ALA A 29 -4.99 -3.42 -6.98
CA ALA A 29 -6.43 -3.50 -6.73
C ALA A 29 -6.82 -4.84 -6.06
N GLN A 30 -6.25 -5.96 -6.52
CA GLN A 30 -6.48 -7.26 -5.90
C GLN A 30 -5.94 -7.34 -4.46
N THR A 31 -4.83 -6.66 -4.19
CA THR A 31 -4.28 -6.54 -2.83
C THR A 31 -5.20 -5.71 -1.94
N GLU A 32 -5.73 -4.59 -2.43
CA GLU A 32 -6.70 -3.76 -1.72
C GLU A 32 -7.99 -4.54 -1.40
N GLU A 33 -8.53 -5.30 -2.34
CA GLU A 33 -9.69 -6.15 -2.10
C GLU A 33 -9.44 -7.18 -0.98
N THR A 34 -8.23 -7.76 -0.95
CA THR A 34 -7.83 -8.71 0.07
C THR A 34 -7.72 -8.04 1.44
N VAL A 35 -7.14 -6.85 1.53
CA VAL A 35 -7.06 -6.07 2.77
C VAL A 35 -8.46 -5.68 3.25
N ALA A 36 -9.33 -5.20 2.35
CA ALA A 36 -10.71 -4.87 2.68
C ALA A 36 -11.47 -6.10 3.20
N ALA A 37 -11.25 -7.28 2.62
CA ALA A 37 -11.85 -8.53 3.11
C ALA A 37 -11.38 -8.93 4.51
N VAL A 38 -10.14 -8.61 4.88
CA VAL A 38 -9.64 -8.81 6.24
C VAL A 38 -10.28 -7.80 7.21
N LEU A 39 -10.37 -6.53 6.81
CA LEU A 39 -10.95 -5.47 7.65
C LEU A 39 -12.44 -5.71 7.95
N ARG A 40 -13.21 -6.22 6.99
CA ARG A 40 -14.62 -6.59 7.17
C ARG A 40 -14.86 -7.73 8.17
N ARG A 41 -13.81 -8.41 8.65
CA ARG A 41 -13.95 -9.39 9.75
C ARG A 41 -14.22 -8.71 11.08
N ASP A 42 -13.93 -7.42 11.20
CA ASP A 42 -14.29 -6.61 12.36
C ASP A 42 -15.69 -6.00 12.13
N GLU A 43 -16.65 -6.37 12.98
CA GLU A 43 -18.04 -5.90 12.89
C GLU A 43 -18.19 -4.38 13.02
N ARG A 44 -17.15 -3.69 13.50
CA ARG A 44 -17.12 -2.24 13.65
C ARG A 44 -16.74 -1.51 12.37
N VAL A 45 -16.24 -2.22 11.36
CA VAL A 45 -15.80 -1.63 10.09
C VAL A 45 -16.88 -1.84 9.02
N THR A 46 -17.43 -0.75 8.49
CA THR A 46 -18.40 -0.84 7.40
C THR A 46 -17.73 -1.25 6.08
N GLU A 47 -18.51 -1.71 5.10
CA GLU A 47 -17.96 -2.11 3.79
C GLU A 47 -17.26 -0.95 3.06
N GLY A 48 -17.85 0.25 3.09
CA GLY A 48 -17.26 1.45 2.50
C GLY A 48 -15.99 1.92 3.22
N ASP A 49 -15.98 1.82 4.56
CA ASP A 49 -14.79 2.13 5.34
C ASP A 49 -13.68 1.10 5.11
N ALA A 50 -14.01 -0.18 4.95
CA ALA A 50 -13.03 -1.23 4.68
C ALA A 50 -12.32 -1.02 3.33
N ALA A 51 -13.05 -0.66 2.27
CA ALA A 51 -12.46 -0.33 0.98
C ALA A 51 -11.55 0.91 1.07
N THR A 52 -12.02 1.95 1.76
CA THR A 52 -11.26 3.19 1.96
C THR A 52 -9.98 2.95 2.78
N LEU A 53 -10.08 2.21 3.88
CA LEU A 53 -8.95 1.84 4.71
C LEU A 53 -7.94 0.97 3.95
N ALA A 54 -8.41 0.02 3.14
CA ALA A 54 -7.53 -0.79 2.30
C ALA A 54 -6.73 0.06 1.30
N HIS A 55 -7.38 1.03 0.67
CA HIS A 55 -6.71 1.97 -0.23
C HIS A 55 -5.66 2.82 0.51
N ILE A 56 -5.98 3.32 1.71
CA ILE A 56 -5.03 4.08 2.54
C ILE A 56 -3.83 3.21 2.95
N VAL A 57 -4.06 1.95 3.36
CA VAL A 57 -2.99 1.01 3.71
C VAL A 57 -2.07 0.79 2.51
N SER A 58 -2.62 0.57 1.32
CA SER A 58 -1.84 0.44 0.07
C SER A 58 -1.02 1.70 -0.21
N ALA A 59 -1.60 2.89 -0.07
CA ALA A 59 -0.88 4.15 -0.25
C ALA A 59 0.30 4.30 0.73
N VAL A 60 0.10 3.98 2.00
CA VAL A 60 1.16 4.00 3.03
C VAL A 60 2.28 3.02 2.68
N MET A 61 1.94 1.80 2.27
CA MET A 61 2.91 0.80 1.85
C MET A 61 3.71 1.27 0.63
N PHE A 62 3.05 1.76 -0.42
CA PHE A 62 3.69 2.27 -1.63
C PHE A 62 4.65 3.41 -1.31
N LEU A 63 4.21 4.43 -0.57
CA LEU A 63 5.05 5.57 -0.22
C LEU A 63 6.27 5.12 0.59
N SER A 64 6.07 4.26 1.58
CA SER A 64 7.14 3.77 2.46
C SER A 64 8.21 3.00 1.67
N MET A 65 7.79 2.17 0.71
CA MET A 65 8.67 1.36 -0.13
C MET A 65 9.26 2.11 -1.34
N ALA A 66 8.65 3.20 -1.79
CA ALA A 66 9.08 3.97 -2.97
C ALA A 66 9.95 5.20 -2.62
N ALA A 67 9.77 5.82 -1.45
CA ALA A 67 10.42 7.09 -1.13
C ALA A 67 11.94 6.94 -0.90
N SER A 68 12.78 7.76 -1.55
CA SER A 68 14.26 7.66 -1.42
C SER A 68 14.76 8.00 -0.02
N VAL A 69 14.01 8.81 0.73
CA VAL A 69 14.34 9.15 2.12
C VAL A 69 14.44 7.91 3.02
N ASN A 70 13.73 6.82 2.66
CA ASN A 70 13.73 5.57 3.41
C ASN A 70 14.85 4.60 2.98
N LEU A 71 15.81 5.03 2.14
CA LEU A 71 16.89 4.14 1.65
C LEU A 71 17.83 3.65 2.75
N ALA A 72 18.02 4.43 3.81
CA ALA A 72 18.87 4.06 4.94
C ALA A 72 18.18 3.10 5.93
N LEU A 73 16.87 2.92 5.80
CA LEU A 73 16.09 2.06 6.69
C LEU A 73 16.22 0.60 6.27
N SER A 74 16.35 -0.27 7.27
CA SER A 74 16.17 -1.70 7.12
C SER A 74 14.71 -2.06 6.81
N VAL A 75 14.50 -3.26 6.29
CA VAL A 75 13.14 -3.80 6.05
C VAL A 75 12.32 -3.82 7.34
N GLU A 76 12.94 -4.19 8.47
CA GLU A 76 12.26 -4.21 9.76
C GLU A 76 11.80 -2.80 10.17
N GLU A 77 12.64 -1.79 10.02
CA GLU A 77 12.27 -0.40 10.33
C GLU A 77 11.12 0.09 9.45
N ILE A 78 11.12 -0.25 8.16
CA ILE A 78 10.02 0.08 7.24
C ILE A 78 8.72 -0.62 7.67
N VAL A 79 8.77 -1.91 8.02
CA VAL A 79 7.60 -2.68 8.46
C VAL A 79 7.04 -2.13 9.76
N GLN A 80 7.90 -1.79 10.73
CA GLN A 80 7.47 -1.19 11.99
C GLN A 80 6.85 0.18 11.81
N ASP A 81 7.38 0.98 10.88
CA ASP A 81 6.81 2.29 10.58
C ASP A 81 5.44 2.18 9.89
N ILE A 82 5.31 1.31 8.89
CA ILE A 82 4.01 1.00 8.27
C ILE A 82 3.00 0.54 9.32
N ARG A 83 3.38 -0.39 10.21
CA ARG A 83 2.50 -0.86 11.28
C ARG A 83 2.01 0.29 12.16
N ARG A 84 2.90 1.19 12.58
CA ARG A 84 2.54 2.37 13.39
C ARG A 84 1.56 3.29 12.67
N GLN A 85 1.78 3.53 11.37
CA GLN A 85 0.89 4.36 10.55
C GLN A 85 -0.49 3.71 10.34
N VAL A 86 -0.55 2.38 10.22
CA VAL A 86 -1.83 1.67 10.07
C VAL A 86 -2.58 1.58 11.40
N ASP A 87 -1.88 1.36 12.52
CA ASP A 87 -2.50 1.24 13.86
C ASP A 87 -3.30 2.48 14.26
N VAL A 88 -2.92 3.68 13.82
CA VAL A 88 -3.68 4.91 14.10
C VAL A 88 -5.00 5.01 13.32
N LEU A 89 -5.17 4.22 12.26
CA LEU A 89 -6.38 4.19 11.43
C LEU A 89 -7.37 3.13 11.89
N LEU A 90 -6.92 2.10 12.61
CA LEU A 90 -7.77 0.99 13.02
C LEU A 90 -8.55 1.31 14.31
N PRO A 91 -9.82 0.90 14.39
CA PRO A 91 -10.61 1.09 15.60
C PRO A 91 -10.05 0.24 16.74
N ARG A 92 -9.92 0.83 17.93
CA ARG A 92 -9.34 0.22 19.14
C ARG A 92 -10.19 -0.86 19.75
#